data_AF-A0A7M7IIJ2-F1
#
_entry.id   AF-A0A7M7IIJ2-F1
#
_cell.length_a   1.000
_cell.length_b   1.000
_cell.length_c   1.000
_cell.angle_alpha   90.00
_cell.angle_beta   90.00
_cell.angle_gamma   90.00
#
_symmetry.space_group_name_H-M   'P 1'
#
loop_
_entity.id
_entity.type
_entity.pdbx_description
1 polymer ?
#
loop_
_entity_poly.entity_id
_entity_poly.type
_entity_poly.pdbx_seq_one_letter_code
_entity_poly.pdbx_strand_id
1 'polypeptide(L)'
;MKHTNAQLSLLVARESVKLQSYIDFLKKTKHQNQLSQWIILLGVKLEKIKNIVHVWEVGHLTSSLVSAAMTGSSLTHSPHHVTILVILDLSQPEILWTTFEEALSVVRNAMKMSYDDKIIQELKKQRIKERKKIVEKEIDPFPMRLCFIGGKYDQFKDLDLDKQELVGKTLRAVAHILGASLYYHSAKDKSLLRRTKDLLSYYGFGTQFSDIKCTDFEKPLAISAGTDSFSSIDLQFPQTRPSAILDTIKQIYVTHIPQESRSNEIILEDPSNDPNFNEPIIDRLRTQREEEINILLHDMLEGRIPQIPIPDPS
;
A
#
# COMPACT_ATOMS: atom_id res chain seq x y z
N MET A 1 26.33 -10.78 -22.32
CA MET A 1 25.09 -9.97 -22.27
C MET A 1 24.87 -9.53 -20.83
N LYS A 2 24.91 -8.22 -20.57
CA LYS A 2 24.83 -7.65 -19.22
C LYS A 2 23.36 -7.62 -18.79
N HIS A 3 23.01 -8.37 -17.76
CA HIS A 3 21.69 -8.33 -17.13
C HIS A 3 21.43 -6.94 -16.54
N THR A 4 20.44 -6.24 -17.08
CA THR A 4 19.98 -4.93 -16.62
C THR A 4 19.16 -5.12 -15.35
N ASN A 5 19.81 -4.95 -14.19
CA ASN A 5 19.16 -4.97 -12.87
C ASN A 5 18.55 -3.59 -12.56
N ALA A 6 17.25 -3.46 -12.81
CA ALA A 6 16.36 -2.65 -11.99
C ALA A 6 14.95 -3.24 -12.08
N GLN A 7 14.41 -3.54 -10.92
CA GLN A 7 13.41 -4.57 -10.75
C GLN A 7 12.62 -4.15 -9.52
N LEU A 8 11.65 -3.23 -9.71
CA LEU A 8 10.66 -3.01 -8.69
C LEU A 8 9.33 -2.49 -9.24
N SER A 9 8.25 -3.11 -8.77
CA SER A 9 6.95 -2.45 -8.73
C SER A 9 6.58 -2.03 -7.32
N LEU A 10 6.21 -0.76 -7.19
CA LEU A 10 5.79 -0.15 -5.94
C LEU A 10 4.27 -0.10 -5.92
N LEU A 11 3.62 -0.83 -5.02
CA LEU A 11 2.18 -0.72 -4.83
C LEU A 11 1.92 0.17 -3.62
N VAL A 12 1.26 1.31 -3.81
CA VAL A 12 0.89 2.23 -2.74
C VAL A 12 -0.60 2.11 -2.43
N ALA A 13 -0.93 1.54 -1.28
CA ALA A 13 -2.29 1.53 -0.73
C ALA A 13 -2.52 2.77 0.14
N ARG A 14 -3.60 3.52 -0.12
CA ARG A 14 -3.90 4.83 0.49
C ARG A 14 -5.26 4.84 1.19
N GLU A 15 -5.36 5.68 2.22
CA GLU A 15 -6.63 6.29 2.61
C GLU A 15 -6.55 7.83 2.82
N SER A 16 -5.42 8.43 3.26
CA SER A 16 -5.50 9.88 3.60
C SER A 16 -4.22 10.73 3.56
N VAL A 17 -3.07 10.27 3.03
CA VAL A 17 -1.81 11.04 3.09
C VAL A 17 -1.32 11.50 1.71
N LYS A 18 -1.25 12.83 1.51
CA LYS A 18 -0.76 13.51 0.30
C LYS A 18 0.74 13.27 0.07
N LEU A 19 1.09 12.14 -0.54
CA LEU A 19 2.32 11.94 -1.33
C LEU A 19 2.24 12.53 -2.76
N GLN A 20 1.24 13.37 -3.05
CA GLN A 20 1.08 13.96 -4.40
C GLN A 20 2.34 14.71 -4.85
N SER A 21 2.94 15.53 -3.97
CA SER A 21 4.20 16.24 -4.26
C SER A 21 5.40 15.31 -4.51
N TYR A 22 5.34 14.07 -4.02
CA TYR A 22 6.38 13.05 -4.21
C TYR A 22 6.16 12.24 -5.48
N ILE A 23 4.92 11.89 -5.80
CA ILE A 23 4.57 11.38 -7.13
C ILE A 23 4.96 12.43 -8.18
N ASP A 24 4.75 13.72 -7.91
CA ASP A 24 5.20 14.82 -8.76
C ASP A 24 6.74 14.93 -8.84
N PHE A 25 7.47 14.56 -7.78
CA PHE A 25 8.93 14.40 -7.82
C PHE A 25 9.36 13.23 -8.73
N LEU A 26 8.68 12.08 -8.69
CA LEU A 26 8.94 10.97 -9.62
C LEU A 26 8.48 11.29 -11.07
N LYS A 27 7.42 12.10 -11.24
CA LYS A 27 6.91 12.56 -12.55
C LYS A 27 7.84 13.55 -13.26
N LYS A 28 8.72 14.26 -12.53
CA LYS A 28 9.67 15.24 -13.13
C LYS A 28 10.69 14.61 -14.10
N THR A 29 10.69 13.29 -14.26
CA THR A 29 11.64 12.51 -15.09
C THR A 29 11.13 12.06 -16.48
N LYS A 30 10.08 12.71 -17.02
CA LYS A 30 9.50 12.67 -18.40
C LYS A 30 8.30 11.76 -18.69
N HIS A 31 7.44 12.35 -19.53
CA HIS A 31 6.20 11.96 -20.22
C HIS A 31 5.00 11.54 -19.36
N GLN A 32 3.98 12.40 -19.46
CA GLN A 32 2.71 12.37 -18.74
C GLN A 32 1.62 11.99 -19.74
N ASN A 33 0.83 10.99 -19.40
CA ASN A 33 -0.57 10.93 -19.82
C ASN A 33 -1.38 10.85 -18.53
N GLN A 34 -2.23 11.84 -18.33
CA GLN A 34 -3.10 11.94 -17.17
C GLN A 34 -4.47 11.41 -17.60
N LEU A 35 -4.83 10.22 -17.13
CA LEU A 35 -6.22 9.77 -17.14
C LEU A 35 -6.75 9.86 -15.71
N SER A 36 -7.87 10.53 -15.60
CA SER A 36 -8.65 10.73 -14.38
C SER A 36 -9.20 9.38 -13.95
N GLN A 37 -8.83 8.96 -12.74
CA GLN A 37 -8.89 7.58 -12.26
C GLN A 37 -7.99 6.63 -13.08
N TRP A 38 -7.48 5.61 -12.41
CA TRP A 38 -6.67 4.52 -12.99
C TRP A 38 -5.18 4.83 -13.16
N ILE A 39 -4.39 4.12 -12.36
CA ILE A 39 -3.02 3.65 -12.66
C ILE A 39 -2.09 4.76 -13.13
N ILE A 40 -1.28 5.27 -12.20
CA ILE A 40 -0.07 5.99 -12.59
C ILE A 40 0.93 4.93 -13.05
N LEU A 41 1.42 5.02 -14.28
CA LEU A 41 2.57 4.28 -14.78
C LEU A 41 3.76 5.25 -14.77
N LEU A 42 4.68 5.07 -13.83
CA LEU A 42 5.95 5.80 -13.85
C LEU A 42 7.04 4.91 -14.43
N GLY A 43 7.91 5.49 -15.25
CA GLY A 43 9.16 4.91 -15.70
C GLY A 43 10.25 5.95 -15.50
N VAL A 44 10.98 5.88 -14.39
CA VAL A 44 12.04 6.84 -14.09
C VAL A 44 13.36 6.31 -14.64
N LYS A 45 14.05 7.11 -15.48
CA LYS A 45 15.36 6.81 -16.07
C LYS A 45 16.46 7.58 -15.31
N LEU A 46 17.46 6.88 -14.77
CA LEU A 46 18.70 7.50 -14.27
C LEU A 46 19.82 7.39 -15.33
N GLU A 47 20.55 8.48 -15.57
CA GLU A 47 21.28 8.76 -16.81
C GLU A 47 22.52 7.92 -17.14
N LYS A 48 22.90 6.90 -16.36
CA LYS A 48 24.08 6.06 -16.70
C LYS A 48 23.79 4.57 -16.92
N ILE A 49 22.62 4.08 -16.52
CA ILE A 49 22.10 2.73 -16.81
C ILE A 49 20.57 2.88 -16.91
N LYS A 50 19.96 2.50 -18.04
CA LYS A 50 18.50 2.61 -18.23
C LYS A 50 17.77 1.61 -17.32
N ASN A 51 17.60 2.01 -16.07
CA ASN A 51 16.81 1.32 -15.06
C ASN A 51 15.42 1.94 -15.07
N ILE A 52 14.36 1.12 -15.14
CA ILE A 52 12.96 1.55 -15.14
C ILE A 52 12.30 0.95 -13.90
N VAL A 53 11.52 1.76 -13.19
CA VAL A 53 10.76 1.35 -12.00
C VAL A 53 9.31 1.71 -12.22
N HIS A 54 8.43 0.71 -12.13
CA HIS A 54 7.00 0.91 -12.26
C HIS A 54 6.39 1.21 -10.88
N VAL A 55 5.69 2.33 -10.75
CA VAL A 55 5.03 2.70 -9.49
C VAL A 55 3.54 2.69 -9.74
N TRP A 56 2.81 1.89 -8.98
CA TRP A 56 1.36 1.76 -9.02
C TRP A 56 0.76 2.35 -7.75
N GLU A 57 -0.11 3.35 -7.90
CA GLU A 57 -0.89 3.90 -6.79
C GLU A 57 -2.32 3.42 -6.89
N VAL A 58 -2.85 2.89 -5.80
CA VAL A 58 -4.25 2.45 -5.69
C VAL A 58 -4.97 3.42 -4.78
N GLY A 59 -5.84 4.24 -5.38
CA GLY A 59 -6.58 5.29 -4.68
C GLY A 59 -7.74 4.80 -3.82
N HIS A 60 -8.35 3.67 -4.18
CA HIS A 60 -9.39 3.02 -3.39
C HIS A 60 -9.00 1.55 -3.13
N LEU A 61 -9.04 1.15 -1.87
CA LEU A 61 -8.44 -0.09 -1.41
C LEU A 61 -9.33 -1.31 -1.73
N THR A 62 -9.30 -1.76 -2.99
CA THR A 62 -10.00 -2.99 -3.40
C THR A 62 -9.04 -4.06 -3.89
N SER A 63 -9.39 -5.32 -3.63
CA SER A 63 -8.54 -6.47 -3.98
C SER A 63 -8.36 -6.61 -5.49
N SER A 64 -9.37 -6.23 -6.29
CA SER A 64 -9.30 -6.27 -7.76
C SER A 64 -8.33 -5.22 -8.33
N LEU A 65 -8.34 -3.99 -7.81
CA LEU A 65 -7.42 -2.93 -8.25
C LEU A 65 -5.98 -3.26 -7.89
N VAL A 66 -5.77 -3.73 -6.67
CA VAL A 66 -4.45 -4.17 -6.21
C VAL A 66 -3.97 -5.37 -7.02
N SER A 67 -4.86 -6.32 -7.33
CA SER A 67 -4.52 -7.48 -8.15
C SER A 67 -4.12 -7.07 -9.57
N ALA A 68 -4.88 -6.16 -10.20
CA ALA A 68 -4.53 -5.63 -11.52
C ALA A 68 -3.11 -5.01 -11.54
N ALA A 69 -2.76 -4.25 -10.50
CA ALA A 69 -1.41 -3.70 -10.35
C ALA A 69 -0.33 -4.78 -10.13
N MET A 70 -0.61 -5.81 -9.33
CA MET A 70 0.29 -6.95 -9.11
C MET A 70 0.51 -7.79 -10.37
N THR A 71 -0.56 -8.07 -11.12
CA THR A 71 -0.50 -8.79 -12.39
C THR A 71 0.24 -7.96 -13.44
N GLY A 72 -0.08 -6.66 -13.57
CA GLY A 72 0.62 -5.75 -14.48
C GLY A 72 2.11 -5.65 -14.17
N SER A 73 2.48 -5.63 -12.89
CA SER A 73 3.88 -5.71 -12.45
C SER A 73 4.56 -7.00 -12.88
N SER A 74 3.86 -8.13 -12.79
CA SER A 74 4.40 -9.46 -13.10
C SER A 74 4.72 -9.66 -14.58
N LEU A 75 4.11 -8.86 -15.46
CA LEU A 75 4.41 -8.88 -16.90
C LEU A 75 5.82 -8.36 -17.21
N THR A 76 6.33 -7.44 -16.41
CA THR A 76 7.63 -6.78 -16.64
C THR A 76 8.69 -7.21 -15.65
N HIS A 77 8.30 -7.68 -14.46
CA HIS A 77 9.20 -8.03 -13.38
C HIS A 77 8.81 -9.34 -12.72
N SER A 78 9.82 -10.02 -12.15
CA SER A 78 9.54 -11.17 -11.29
C SER A 78 8.80 -10.72 -10.01
N PRO A 79 7.83 -11.51 -9.50
CA PRO A 79 7.14 -11.22 -8.23
C PRO A 79 8.09 -11.07 -7.02
N HIS A 80 9.27 -11.70 -7.08
CA HIS A 80 10.34 -11.56 -6.08
C HIS A 80 10.91 -10.15 -5.99
N HIS A 81 10.65 -9.34 -7.00
CA HIS A 81 11.11 -7.96 -7.12
C HIS A 81 9.98 -6.98 -6.91
N VAL A 82 8.84 -7.36 -6.34
CA VAL A 82 7.77 -6.41 -6.06
C VAL A 82 7.82 -6.03 -4.59
N THR A 83 7.70 -4.73 -4.31
CA THR A 83 7.63 -4.21 -2.94
C THR A 83 6.32 -3.48 -2.75
N ILE A 84 5.58 -3.90 -1.73
CA ILE A 84 4.31 -3.30 -1.36
C ILE A 84 4.59 -2.24 -0.29
N LEU A 85 4.07 -1.04 -0.51
CA LEU A 85 4.06 0.03 0.46
C LEU A 85 2.64 0.24 0.96
N VAL A 86 2.48 0.16 2.28
CA VAL A 86 1.23 0.50 2.93
C VAL A 86 1.46 1.79 3.71
N ILE A 87 0.72 2.84 3.36
CA ILE A 87 0.81 4.11 4.06
C ILE A 87 -0.33 4.18 5.07
N LEU A 88 0.04 4.36 6.33
CA LEU A 88 -0.90 4.43 7.44
C LEU A 88 -0.91 5.85 7.98
N ASP A 89 -2.09 6.37 8.30
CA ASP A 89 -2.22 7.72 8.84
C ASP A 89 -2.04 7.73 10.35
N LEU A 90 -0.90 8.26 10.83
CA LEU A 90 -0.64 8.28 12.26
C LEU A 90 -1.45 9.34 13.01
N SER A 91 -2.04 10.33 12.31
CA SER A 91 -2.78 11.40 13.01
C SER A 91 -4.10 10.93 13.62
N GLN A 92 -4.57 9.72 13.29
CA GLN A 92 -5.84 9.17 13.77
C GLN A 92 -5.66 7.74 14.30
N PRO A 93 -5.04 7.57 15.48
CA PRO A 93 -4.89 6.26 16.13
C PRO A 93 -6.20 5.47 16.28
N GLU A 94 -7.32 6.18 16.38
CA GLU A 94 -8.68 5.65 16.57
C GLU A 94 -9.21 4.90 15.33
N ILE A 95 -8.63 5.06 14.15
CA ILE A 95 -8.98 4.27 12.95
C ILE A 95 -7.80 3.48 12.37
N LEU A 96 -6.61 3.69 12.92
CA LEU A 96 -5.34 3.18 12.39
C LEU A 96 -5.33 1.66 12.27
N TRP A 97 -5.81 0.94 13.29
CA TRP A 97 -5.78 -0.52 13.31
C TRP A 97 -6.76 -1.11 12.29
N THR A 98 -7.98 -0.59 12.26
CA THR A 98 -9.00 -1.00 11.28
C THR A 98 -8.49 -0.79 9.85
N THR A 99 -7.86 0.36 9.58
CA THR A 99 -7.26 0.68 8.28
C THR A 99 -6.12 -0.28 7.94
N PHE A 100 -5.27 -0.60 8.90
CA PHE A 100 -4.19 -1.57 8.72
C PHE A 100 -4.71 -2.98 8.39
N GLU A 101 -5.72 -3.47 9.12
CA GLU A 101 -6.30 -4.79 8.88
C GLU A 101 -6.94 -4.89 7.50
N GLU A 102 -7.71 -3.87 7.12
CA GLU A 102 -8.31 -3.79 5.80
C GLU A 102 -7.24 -3.78 4.70
N ALA A 103 -6.21 -2.94 4.83
CA ALA A 103 -5.10 -2.87 3.88
C ALA A 103 -4.39 -4.21 3.73
N LEU A 104 -4.09 -4.87 4.83
CA LEU A 104 -3.42 -6.16 4.81
C LEU A 104 -4.32 -7.26 4.21
N SER A 105 -5.61 -7.25 4.53
CA SER A 105 -6.61 -8.18 3.97
C SER A 105 -6.71 -8.03 2.46
N VAL A 106 -6.87 -6.80 1.98
CA VAL A 106 -6.97 -6.47 0.56
C VAL A 106 -5.70 -6.89 -0.20
N VAL A 107 -4.53 -6.59 0.35
CA VAL A 107 -3.25 -7.00 -0.25
C VAL A 107 -3.10 -8.53 -0.28
N ARG A 108 -3.53 -9.24 0.77
CA ARG A 108 -3.52 -10.72 0.80
C ARG A 108 -4.46 -11.33 -0.23
N ASN A 109 -5.67 -10.78 -0.36
CA ASN A 109 -6.66 -11.25 -1.32
C ASN A 109 -6.22 -10.98 -2.75
N ALA A 110 -5.71 -9.78 -3.02
CA ALA A 110 -5.14 -9.43 -4.32
C ALA A 110 -3.98 -10.36 -4.71
N MET A 111 -3.11 -10.72 -3.77
CA MET A 111 -2.02 -11.67 -4.01
C MET A 111 -2.57 -13.06 -4.40
N LYS A 112 -3.61 -13.55 -3.71
CA LYS A 112 -4.29 -14.82 -4.07
C LYS A 112 -5.00 -14.76 -5.43
N MET A 113 -5.49 -13.59 -5.84
CA MET A 113 -6.08 -13.38 -7.16
C MET A 113 -5.01 -13.31 -8.27
N SER A 114 -3.81 -12.86 -7.94
CA SER A 114 -2.75 -12.57 -8.92
C SER A 114 -1.78 -13.74 -9.14
N TYR A 115 -1.63 -14.62 -8.15
CA TYR A 115 -0.64 -15.69 -8.17
C TYR A 115 -1.21 -17.01 -7.65
N ASP A 116 -0.76 -18.11 -8.25
CA ASP A 116 -1.05 -19.45 -7.76
C ASP A 116 -0.44 -19.69 -6.37
N ASP A 117 -1.09 -20.53 -5.58
CA ASP A 117 -0.62 -20.92 -4.24
C ASP A 117 0.82 -21.43 -4.23
N LYS A 118 1.25 -22.15 -5.29
CA LYS A 118 2.64 -22.63 -5.42
C LYS A 118 3.65 -21.49 -5.47
N ILE A 119 3.35 -20.43 -6.22
CA ILE A 119 4.21 -19.24 -6.34
C ILE A 119 4.24 -18.49 -5.01
N ILE A 120 3.09 -18.33 -4.35
CA ILE A 120 2.99 -17.68 -3.04
C ILE A 120 3.83 -18.42 -1.99
N GLN A 121 3.79 -19.76 -1.99
CA GLN A 121 4.60 -20.58 -1.07
C GLN A 121 6.10 -20.46 -1.38
N GLU A 122 6.50 -20.39 -2.65
CA GLU A 122 7.91 -20.20 -3.02
C GLU A 122 8.43 -18.83 -2.62
N LEU A 123 7.65 -17.78 -2.89
CA LEU A 123 7.91 -16.41 -2.42
C LEU A 123 8.13 -16.39 -0.90
N LYS A 124 7.23 -17.02 -0.14
CA LYS A 124 7.32 -17.12 1.32
C LYS A 124 8.57 -17.87 1.78
N LYS A 125 8.91 -19.01 1.16
CA LYS A 125 10.13 -19.78 1.48
C LYS A 125 11.38 -18.95 1.24
N GLN A 126 11.44 -18.20 0.15
CA GLN A 126 12.57 -17.31 -0.13
C GLN A 126 12.68 -16.21 0.93
N ARG A 127 11.57 -15.57 1.32
CA ARG A 127 11.55 -14.55 2.39
C ARG A 127 12.03 -15.10 3.73
N ILE A 128 11.68 -16.34 4.06
CA ILE A 128 12.19 -17.01 5.26
C ILE A 128 13.71 -17.25 5.12
N LYS A 129 14.18 -17.76 3.96
CA LYS A 129 15.60 -18.04 3.71
C LYS A 129 16.48 -16.78 3.79
N GLU A 130 16.03 -15.66 3.22
CA GLU A 130 16.70 -14.35 3.32
C GLU A 130 16.93 -13.91 4.78
N ARG A 131 16.12 -14.43 5.72
CA ARG A 131 16.13 -14.06 7.13
C ARG A 131 16.74 -15.09 8.07
N LYS A 132 17.04 -16.29 7.59
CA LYS A 132 17.51 -17.43 8.42
C LYS A 132 18.81 -17.18 9.20
N LYS A 133 19.47 -16.03 9.05
CA LYS A 133 20.66 -15.72 9.86
C LYS A 133 20.35 -15.28 11.30
N ILE A 134 19.13 -14.83 11.67
CA ILE A 134 18.89 -14.17 12.99
C ILE A 134 17.47 -14.42 13.63
N VAL A 135 16.55 -15.17 13.03
CA VAL A 135 15.11 -15.03 13.37
C VAL A 135 14.58 -15.87 14.55
N GLU A 136 13.79 -15.22 15.42
CA GLU A 136 12.86 -15.81 16.39
C GLU A 136 11.85 -16.75 15.68
N LYS A 137 11.61 -17.95 16.21
CA LYS A 137 10.79 -18.99 15.54
C LYS A 137 9.34 -18.58 15.24
N GLU A 138 8.88 -17.48 15.83
CA GLU A 138 7.50 -16.99 15.83
C GLU A 138 7.17 -16.02 14.70
N ILE A 139 8.16 -15.65 13.86
CA ILE A 139 7.95 -14.73 12.73
C ILE A 139 7.29 -15.45 11.55
N ASP A 140 6.22 -14.86 11.01
CA ASP A 140 5.57 -15.30 9.78
C ASP A 140 5.67 -14.23 8.69
N PRO A 141 6.77 -14.19 7.94
CA PRO A 141 7.02 -13.10 7.02
C PRO A 141 5.98 -13.09 5.89
N PHE A 142 5.59 -11.89 5.49
CA PHE A 142 4.76 -11.69 4.30
C PHE A 142 5.50 -12.23 3.06
N PRO A 143 4.81 -12.94 2.13
CA PRO A 143 5.47 -13.59 0.98
C PRO A 143 6.23 -12.63 0.06
N MET A 144 5.82 -11.37 0.00
CA MET A 144 6.47 -10.32 -0.80
C MET A 144 7.20 -9.31 0.10
N ARG A 145 8.03 -8.44 -0.47
CA ARG A 145 8.62 -7.34 0.31
C ARG A 145 7.52 -6.36 0.72
N LEU A 146 7.47 -6.02 2.00
CA LEU A 146 6.46 -5.14 2.60
C LEU A 146 7.17 -4.02 3.37
N CYS A 147 6.64 -2.81 3.26
CA CYS A 147 7.09 -1.66 4.03
C CYS A 147 5.89 -0.83 4.46
N PHE A 148 5.81 -0.56 5.76
CA PHE A 148 4.84 0.36 6.34
C PHE A 148 5.44 1.76 6.38
N ILE A 149 4.64 2.74 5.97
CA ILE A 149 4.98 4.16 6.07
C ILE A 149 3.94 4.83 6.96
N GLY A 150 4.35 5.25 8.17
CA GLY A 150 3.50 6.04 9.04
C GLY A 150 3.50 7.50 8.60
N GLY A 151 2.45 7.95 7.93
CA GLY A 151 2.30 9.31 7.44
C GLY A 151 1.81 10.30 8.51
N LYS A 152 1.80 11.58 8.16
CA LYS A 152 1.39 12.71 9.03
C LYS A 152 2.09 12.73 10.40
N TYR A 153 3.38 12.34 10.43
CA TYR A 153 4.17 12.37 11.65
C TYR A 153 4.22 13.77 12.32
N ASP A 154 4.07 14.84 11.54
CA ASP A 154 3.96 16.21 12.06
C ASP A 154 2.79 16.43 13.01
N GLN A 155 1.71 15.67 12.87
CA GLN A 155 0.54 15.72 13.77
C GLN A 155 0.66 14.67 14.87
N PHE A 156 1.18 13.48 14.52
CA PHE A 156 1.36 12.40 15.47
C PHE A 156 2.32 12.74 16.62
N LYS A 157 3.41 13.47 16.34
CA LYS A 157 4.39 13.88 17.35
C LYS A 157 3.81 14.82 18.43
N ASP A 158 2.66 15.43 18.16
CA ASP A 158 1.99 16.36 19.08
C ASP A 158 0.96 15.63 19.98
N LEU A 159 0.78 14.31 19.82
CA LEU A 159 -0.09 13.48 20.68
C LEU A 159 0.59 13.16 22.02
N ASP A 160 -0.18 12.62 22.97
CA ASP A 160 0.36 12.16 24.26
C ASP A 160 1.44 11.08 24.07
N LEU A 161 2.54 11.16 24.83
CA LEU A 161 3.65 10.21 24.73
C LEU A 161 3.22 8.75 24.94
N ASP A 162 2.28 8.50 25.86
CA ASP A 162 1.74 7.15 26.10
C ASP A 162 1.06 6.58 24.84
N LYS A 163 0.31 7.42 24.10
CA LYS A 163 -0.29 7.04 22.82
C LYS A 163 0.78 6.83 21.75
N GLN A 164 1.79 7.70 21.70
CA GLN A 164 2.88 7.58 20.74
C GLN A 164 3.67 6.28 20.95
N GLU A 165 3.98 5.95 22.21
CA GLU A 165 4.67 4.73 22.60
C GLU A 165 3.84 3.50 22.24
N LEU A 166 2.55 3.48 22.58
CA LEU A 166 1.67 2.37 22.25
C LEU A 166 1.57 2.13 20.74
N VAL A 167 1.29 3.19 19.95
CA VAL A 167 1.23 3.10 18.48
C VAL A 167 2.56 2.63 17.92
N GLY A 168 3.67 3.18 18.43
CA GLY A 168 5.02 2.79 18.04
C GLY A 168 5.32 1.32 18.33
N LYS A 169 5.06 0.85 19.55
CA LYS A 169 5.24 -0.56 19.96
C LYS A 169 4.42 -1.49 19.09
N THR A 170 3.15 -1.16 18.86
CA THR A 170 2.24 -1.93 18.01
C THR A 170 2.73 -2.02 16.57
N LEU A 171 3.05 -0.90 15.93
CA LEU A 171 3.54 -0.88 14.54
C LEU A 171 4.88 -1.60 14.40
N ARG A 172 5.78 -1.48 15.39
CA ARG A 172 7.04 -2.23 15.44
C ARG A 172 6.80 -3.74 15.51
N ALA A 173 5.91 -4.18 16.38
CA ALA A 173 5.58 -5.60 16.54
C ALA A 173 4.95 -6.18 15.26
N VAL A 174 4.01 -5.45 14.65
CA VAL A 174 3.39 -5.81 13.36
C VAL A 174 4.44 -5.88 12.24
N ALA A 175 5.32 -4.89 12.14
CA ALA A 175 6.38 -4.89 11.14
C ALA A 175 7.35 -6.07 11.36
N HIS A 176 7.69 -6.38 12.60
CA HIS A 176 8.57 -7.50 12.94
C HIS A 176 7.95 -8.84 12.55
N ILE A 177 6.72 -9.13 12.96
CA ILE A 177 6.06 -10.41 12.70
C ILE A 177 5.79 -10.65 11.22
N LEU A 178 5.37 -9.62 10.47
CA LEU A 178 5.19 -9.68 9.02
C LEU A 178 6.52 -9.59 8.28
N GLY A 179 7.61 -9.32 8.98
CA GLY A 179 8.90 -9.03 8.40
C GLY A 179 8.80 -7.94 7.32
N ALA A 180 8.23 -6.82 7.69
CA ALA A 180 8.19 -5.58 6.95
C ALA A 180 9.23 -4.60 7.49
N SER A 181 9.48 -3.52 6.74
CA SER A 181 10.16 -2.34 7.29
C SER A 181 9.12 -1.33 7.77
N LEU A 182 9.49 -0.42 8.67
CA LEU A 182 8.63 0.64 9.19
C LEU A 182 9.39 1.97 9.16
N TYR A 183 8.80 2.99 8.53
CA TYR A 183 9.36 4.34 8.52
C TYR A 183 8.29 5.38 8.73
N TYR A 184 8.56 6.37 9.58
CA TYR A 184 7.69 7.52 9.75
C TYR A 184 8.00 8.61 8.72
N HIS A 185 6.94 9.30 8.29
CA HIS A 185 6.96 10.28 7.22
C HIS A 185 6.06 11.48 7.58
N SER A 186 6.52 12.67 7.23
CA SER A 186 5.69 13.87 7.16
C SER A 186 6.00 14.63 5.88
N ALA A 187 4.96 15.08 5.19
CA ALA A 187 5.09 15.95 4.03
C ALA A 187 5.54 17.38 4.41
N LYS A 188 5.39 17.77 5.69
CA LYS A 188 5.81 19.08 6.21
C LYS A 188 7.26 19.11 6.67
N ASP A 189 7.87 17.95 6.89
CA ASP A 189 9.27 17.82 7.30
C ASP A 189 10.16 17.50 6.09
N LYS A 190 11.04 18.44 5.73
CA LYS A 190 11.97 18.30 4.59
C LYS A 190 12.95 17.13 4.77
N SER A 191 13.37 16.84 5.99
CA SER A 191 14.31 15.76 6.29
C SER A 191 13.66 14.39 6.10
N LEU A 192 12.43 14.23 6.61
CA LEU A 192 11.64 13.00 6.43
C LEU A 192 11.25 12.81 4.97
N LEU A 193 10.88 13.88 4.27
CA LEU A 193 10.61 13.82 2.83
C LEU A 193 11.83 13.33 2.04
N ARG A 194 13.03 13.80 2.38
CA ARG A 194 14.28 13.33 1.77
C ARG A 194 14.53 11.85 2.09
N ARG A 195 14.39 11.44 3.35
CA ARG A 195 14.54 10.02 3.76
C ARG A 195 13.59 9.11 2.97
N THR A 196 12.32 9.51 2.82
CA THR A 196 11.35 8.76 2.01
C THR A 196 11.77 8.68 0.55
N LYS A 197 12.33 9.75 -0.04
CA LYS A 197 12.89 9.70 -1.41
C LYS A 197 14.03 8.70 -1.54
N ASP A 198 14.93 8.68 -0.56
CA ASP A 198 16.08 7.78 -0.54
C ASP A 198 15.61 6.32 -0.36
N LEU A 199 14.63 6.08 0.53
CA LEU A 199 13.99 4.77 0.74
C LEU A 199 13.37 4.22 -0.56
N LEU A 200 12.68 5.08 -1.30
CA LEU A 200 12.02 4.70 -2.54
C LEU A 200 13.00 4.50 -3.68
N SER A 201 14.10 5.27 -3.67
CA SER A 201 15.21 5.05 -4.60
C SER A 201 15.95 3.75 -4.31
N TYR A 202 16.03 3.34 -3.05
CA TYR A 202 16.57 2.06 -2.62
C TYR A 202 15.71 0.91 -3.10
N TYR A 203 14.43 0.98 -2.82
CA TYR A 203 13.47 -0.02 -3.27
C TYR A 203 13.41 -0.10 -4.80
N GLY A 204 13.32 1.03 -5.50
CA GLY A 204 13.21 1.09 -6.95
C GLY A 204 14.48 0.72 -7.70
N PHE A 205 15.62 1.31 -7.32
CA PHE A 205 16.86 1.25 -8.11
C PHE A 205 17.99 0.49 -7.43
N GLY A 206 17.79 -0.02 -6.21
CA GLY A 206 18.87 -0.68 -5.45
C GLY A 206 20.01 0.28 -5.07
N THR A 207 19.73 1.58 -4.96
CA THR A 207 20.71 2.57 -4.48
C THR A 207 21.11 2.28 -3.04
N GLN A 208 22.23 2.81 -2.55
CA GLN A 208 22.58 2.62 -1.14
C GLN A 208 21.59 3.38 -0.24
N PHE A 209 21.04 2.69 0.75
CA PHE A 209 20.19 3.27 1.80
C PHE A 209 20.84 3.06 3.14
N SER A 210 21.55 4.09 3.61
CA SER A 210 22.11 4.11 4.95
C SER A 210 21.09 4.79 5.87
N ASP A 211 20.15 4.02 6.40
CA ASP A 211 19.27 4.53 7.45
C ASP A 211 19.75 4.07 8.82
N ILE A 212 19.64 4.98 9.78
CA ILE A 212 20.03 4.73 11.16
C ILE A 212 18.79 4.18 11.85
N LYS A 213 18.90 2.97 12.40
CA LYS A 213 17.81 2.37 13.18
C LYS A 213 17.39 3.34 14.29
N CYS A 214 16.14 3.79 14.27
CA CYS A 214 15.56 4.67 15.28
C CYS A 214 14.32 4.00 15.89
N THR A 215 14.43 3.63 17.16
CA THR A 215 13.37 2.99 17.96
C THR A 215 12.84 3.87 19.09
N ASP A 216 13.38 5.08 19.22
CA ASP A 216 12.96 6.10 20.18
C ASP A 216 11.59 6.67 19.75
N PHE A 217 10.59 6.59 20.62
CA PHE A 217 9.21 6.97 20.33
C PHE A 217 9.01 8.49 20.27
N GLU A 218 9.91 9.28 20.85
CA GLU A 218 9.90 10.75 20.71
C GLU A 218 10.41 11.19 19.34
N LYS A 219 11.01 10.27 18.57
CA LYS A 219 11.59 10.52 17.26
C LYS A 219 10.86 9.74 16.16
N PRO A 220 10.98 10.17 14.90
CA PRO A 220 10.39 9.43 13.80
C PRO A 220 11.03 8.03 13.68
N LEU A 221 10.21 6.98 13.82
CA LEU A 221 10.68 5.60 13.75
C LEU A 221 11.28 5.29 12.37
N ALA A 222 12.37 4.52 12.38
CA ALA A 222 13.09 4.08 11.19
C ALA A 222 13.66 2.69 11.43
N ILE A 223 13.01 1.66 10.89
CA ILE A 223 13.30 0.26 11.21
C ILE A 223 13.29 -0.56 9.93
N SER A 224 14.47 -1.02 9.53
CA SER A 224 14.61 -1.94 8.42
C SER A 224 14.18 -3.35 8.82
N ALA A 225 13.56 -4.06 7.88
CA ALA A 225 13.03 -5.39 8.15
C ALA A 225 14.12 -6.37 8.65
N GLY A 226 13.87 -7.03 9.78
CA GLY A 226 14.81 -7.98 10.40
C GLY A 226 15.87 -7.35 11.30
N THR A 227 15.82 -6.04 11.55
CA THR A 227 16.70 -5.37 12.53
C THR A 227 16.05 -5.21 13.91
N ASP A 228 14.76 -5.51 14.05
CA ASP A 228 14.00 -5.43 15.30
C ASP A 228 13.82 -6.80 15.96
N SER A 229 13.32 -6.82 17.19
CA SER A 229 13.03 -8.06 17.94
C SER A 229 11.93 -7.82 18.99
N PHE A 230 11.17 -8.85 19.35
CA PHE A 230 10.11 -8.69 20.37
C PHE A 230 10.68 -8.29 21.73
N SER A 231 11.84 -8.84 22.10
CA SER A 231 12.57 -8.44 23.31
C SER A 231 12.89 -6.95 23.35
N SER A 232 13.23 -6.34 22.21
CA SER A 232 13.52 -4.90 22.11
C SER A 232 12.30 -3.99 21.95
N ILE A 233 11.12 -4.56 21.70
CA ILE A 233 9.85 -3.83 21.61
C ILE A 233 9.17 -3.78 22.99
N ASP A 234 9.69 -4.55 23.96
CA ASP A 234 9.10 -4.69 25.30
C ASP A 234 7.66 -5.23 25.25
N LEU A 235 7.45 -6.18 24.32
CA LEU A 235 6.20 -6.94 24.21
C LEU A 235 6.55 -8.43 24.31
N GLN A 236 6.03 -9.08 25.34
CA GLN A 236 6.18 -10.53 25.51
C GLN A 236 4.93 -11.21 24.99
N PHE A 237 5.12 -12.14 24.06
CA PHE A 237 4.07 -12.99 23.56
C PHE A 237 4.27 -14.40 24.08
N PRO A 238 3.22 -15.11 24.50
CA PRO A 238 3.35 -16.54 24.76
C PRO A 238 3.82 -17.23 23.47
N GLN A 239 4.71 -18.22 23.59
CA GLN A 239 5.23 -18.96 22.43
C GLN A 239 4.09 -19.69 21.70
N THR A 240 3.50 -18.99 20.74
CA THR A 240 2.23 -19.34 20.11
C THR A 240 2.34 -19.16 18.59
N ARG A 241 1.30 -19.59 17.86
CA ARG A 241 1.26 -19.44 16.41
C ARG A 241 1.31 -17.95 16.03
N PRO A 242 1.96 -17.57 14.92
CA PRO A 242 2.07 -16.17 14.49
C PRO A 242 0.73 -15.42 14.37
N SER A 243 -0.35 -16.11 13.97
CA SER A 243 -1.69 -15.52 13.94
C SER A 243 -2.16 -15.07 15.33
N ALA A 244 -1.90 -15.87 16.37
CA ALA A 244 -2.26 -15.53 17.75
C ALA A 244 -1.46 -14.34 18.28
N ILE A 245 -0.23 -14.14 17.80
CA ILE A 245 0.59 -12.97 18.14
C ILE A 245 -0.01 -11.71 17.53
N LEU A 246 -0.41 -11.74 16.24
CA LEU A 246 -1.12 -10.61 15.62
C LEU A 246 -2.44 -10.30 16.34
N ASP A 247 -3.20 -11.32 16.74
CA ASP A 247 -4.44 -11.14 17.52
C ASP A 247 -4.16 -10.55 18.91
N THR A 248 -3.05 -10.93 19.54
CA THR A 248 -2.63 -10.36 20.83
C THR A 248 -2.23 -8.88 20.66
N ILE A 249 -1.47 -8.55 19.63
CA ILE A 249 -1.09 -7.16 19.30
C ILE A 249 -2.35 -6.32 19.05
N LYS A 250 -3.31 -6.86 18.29
CA LYS A 250 -4.62 -6.25 18.08
C LYS A 250 -5.31 -5.94 19.40
N GLN A 251 -5.41 -6.93 20.27
CA GLN A 251 -6.10 -6.78 21.55
C GLN A 251 -5.44 -5.70 22.39
N ILE A 252 -4.11 -5.71 22.52
CA ILE A 252 -3.35 -4.68 23.24
C ILE A 252 -3.68 -3.28 22.70
N TYR A 253 -3.67 -3.11 21.38
CA TYR A 253 -3.94 -1.82 20.76
C TYR A 253 -5.39 -1.35 20.98
N VAL A 254 -6.36 -2.20 20.63
CA VAL A 254 -7.79 -1.86 20.66
C VAL A 254 -8.31 -1.66 22.09
N THR A 255 -7.73 -2.34 23.09
CA THR A 255 -8.09 -2.13 24.51
C THR A 255 -7.70 -0.74 25.00
N HIS A 256 -6.59 -0.17 24.53
CA HIS A 256 -6.12 1.15 24.96
C HIS A 256 -6.61 2.28 24.03
N ILE A 257 -6.78 1.98 22.74
CA ILE A 257 -7.29 2.91 21.72
C ILE A 257 -8.48 2.23 21.01
N PRO A 258 -9.70 2.36 21.55
CA PRO A 258 -10.91 1.83 20.92
C PRO A 258 -11.04 2.34 19.48
N GLN A 259 -11.37 1.44 18.56
CA GLN A 259 -11.46 1.80 17.15
C GLN A 259 -12.84 2.37 16.80
N GLU A 260 -12.86 3.47 16.05
CA GLU A 260 -14.09 4.05 15.54
C GLU A 260 -14.64 3.19 14.39
N SER A 261 -15.95 2.95 14.42
CA SER A 261 -16.67 2.34 13.30
C SER A 261 -16.74 3.36 12.15
N ARG A 262 -16.38 2.97 10.92
CA ARG A 262 -16.58 3.80 9.71
C ARG A 262 -18.06 4.02 9.34
N SER A 263 -18.99 3.83 10.27
CA SER A 263 -20.45 3.88 10.07
C SER A 263 -21.05 5.29 9.92
N ASN A 264 -20.21 6.32 9.76
CA ASN A 264 -20.67 7.69 9.53
C ASN A 264 -20.49 8.12 8.06
N GLU A 265 -20.54 7.18 7.11
CA GLU A 265 -21.08 7.54 5.80
C GLU A 265 -22.54 7.92 6.05
N ILE A 266 -22.79 9.23 6.09
CA ILE A 266 -24.12 9.78 5.97
C ILE A 266 -24.74 9.03 4.80
N ILE A 267 -25.77 8.23 5.06
CA ILE A 267 -26.64 7.70 4.02
C ILE A 267 -27.29 8.95 3.44
N LEU A 268 -26.61 9.57 2.48
CA LEU A 268 -27.18 10.58 1.62
C LEU A 268 -28.26 9.83 0.87
N GLU A 269 -29.51 10.05 1.27
CA GLU A 269 -30.64 9.73 0.41
C GLU A 269 -30.32 10.30 -0.96
N ASP A 270 -30.29 9.40 -1.96
CA ASP A 270 -29.99 9.78 -3.32
C ASP A 270 -31.04 10.82 -3.76
N PRO A 271 -30.66 12.10 -3.96
CA PRO A 271 -31.61 13.15 -4.31
C PRO A 271 -32.28 12.89 -5.66
N SER A 272 -31.75 11.96 -6.46
CA SER A 272 -32.36 11.53 -7.72
C SER A 272 -33.61 10.65 -7.55
N ASN A 273 -33.90 10.19 -6.32
CA ASN A 273 -35.15 9.51 -5.97
C ASN A 273 -36.17 10.43 -5.28
N ASP A 274 -35.82 11.69 -5.04
CA ASP A 274 -36.74 12.67 -4.45
C ASP A 274 -37.54 13.36 -5.58
N PRO A 275 -38.88 13.18 -5.62
CA PRO A 275 -39.72 13.78 -6.66
C PRO A 275 -39.69 15.32 -6.68
N ASN A 276 -39.18 15.99 -5.64
CA ASN A 276 -38.98 17.43 -5.62
C ASN A 276 -37.81 17.90 -6.50
N PHE A 277 -36.93 17.00 -6.96
CA PHE A 277 -35.77 17.31 -7.81
C PHE A 277 -35.93 16.81 -9.26
N ASN A 278 -37.16 16.49 -9.71
CA ASN A 278 -37.42 16.05 -11.07
C ASN A 278 -37.01 17.11 -12.10
N GLU A 279 -36.05 16.76 -12.97
CA GLU A 279 -35.54 17.63 -14.03
C GLU A 279 -35.64 16.90 -15.38
N PRO A 280 -36.65 17.19 -16.21
CA PRO A 280 -37.05 16.32 -17.33
C PRO A 280 -35.97 16.12 -18.41
N ILE A 281 -34.99 17.01 -18.52
CA ILE A 281 -33.86 16.84 -19.43
C ILE A 281 -32.80 15.93 -18.81
N ILE A 282 -32.49 16.11 -17.53
CA ILE A 282 -31.51 15.30 -16.79
C ILE A 282 -32.02 13.86 -16.64
N ASP A 283 -33.30 13.69 -16.33
CA ASP A 283 -33.94 12.38 -16.18
C ASP A 283 -33.90 11.58 -17.48
N ARG A 284 -34.20 12.23 -18.62
CA ARG A 284 -34.09 11.59 -19.95
C ARG A 284 -32.67 11.17 -20.28
N LEU A 285 -31.68 12.03 -20.01
CA LEU A 285 -30.27 11.71 -20.23
C LEU A 285 -29.82 10.56 -19.34
N ARG A 286 -30.29 10.49 -18.08
CA ARG A 286 -30.03 9.37 -17.18
C ARG A 286 -30.62 8.07 -17.70
N THR A 287 -31.91 8.04 -18.06
CA THR A 287 -32.55 6.83 -18.62
C THR A 287 -31.84 6.35 -19.88
N GLN A 288 -31.44 7.27 -20.76
CA GLN A 288 -30.67 6.90 -21.95
C GLN A 288 -29.33 6.25 -21.58
N ARG A 289 -28.59 6.81 -20.62
CA ARG A 289 -27.32 6.24 -20.17
C ARG A 289 -27.48 4.89 -19.48
N GLU A 290 -28.53 4.70 -18.69
CA GLU A 290 -28.83 3.43 -18.02
C GLU A 290 -29.15 2.33 -19.05
N GLU A 291 -29.89 2.66 -20.10
CA GLU A 291 -30.14 1.75 -21.23
C GLU A 291 -28.85 1.38 -21.98
N GLU A 292 -27.99 2.37 -22.28
CA GLU A 292 -26.68 2.13 -22.90
C GLU A 292 -25.79 1.21 -22.05
N ILE A 293 -25.79 1.40 -20.72
CA ILE A 293 -25.06 0.55 -19.78
C ILE A 293 -25.62 -0.87 -19.79
N ASN A 294 -26.94 -1.05 -19.77
CA ASN A 294 -27.57 -2.37 -19.80
C ASN A 294 -27.23 -3.13 -21.08
N ILE A 295 -27.22 -2.45 -22.24
CA ILE A 295 -26.79 -3.03 -23.52
C ILE A 295 -25.32 -3.47 -23.43
N LEU A 296 -24.42 -2.62 -22.93
CA LEU A 296 -23.00 -2.97 -22.77
C LEU A 296 -22.78 -4.15 -21.83
N LEU A 297 -23.51 -4.21 -20.70
CA LEU A 297 -23.45 -5.33 -19.77
C LEU A 297 -23.91 -6.63 -20.43
N HIS A 298 -24.99 -6.56 -21.21
CA HIS A 298 -25.49 -7.69 -21.99
C HIS A 298 -24.46 -8.16 -23.03
N ASP A 299 -23.87 -7.24 -23.80
CA ASP A 299 -22.84 -7.56 -24.80
C ASP A 299 -21.58 -8.16 -24.18
N MET A 300 -21.16 -7.68 -23.00
CA MET A 300 -20.05 -8.24 -22.23
C MET A 300 -20.34 -9.66 -21.72
N LEU A 301 -21.57 -9.95 -21.28
CA LEU A 301 -22.00 -11.28 -20.86
C LEU A 301 -22.10 -12.26 -22.05
N GLU A 302 -22.45 -11.76 -23.23
CA GLU A 302 -22.50 -12.56 -24.46
C GLU A 302 -21.15 -12.66 -25.21
N GLY A 303 -20.09 -12.02 -24.71
CA GLY A 303 -18.75 -12.08 -25.30
C GLY A 303 -18.60 -11.34 -26.64
N ARG A 304 -19.54 -10.46 -27.00
CA ARG A 304 -19.48 -9.64 -28.22
C ARG A 304 -18.82 -8.30 -27.90
N ILE A 305 -17.50 -8.23 -27.96
CA ILE A 305 -16.79 -6.94 -27.82
C ILE A 305 -16.96 -6.16 -29.13
N PRO A 306 -17.47 -4.91 -29.12
CA PRO A 306 -17.46 -4.07 -30.31
C PRO A 306 -16.01 -3.79 -30.73
N GLN A 307 -15.66 -4.16 -31.96
CA GLN A 307 -14.38 -3.82 -32.58
C GLN A 307 -14.30 -2.29 -32.68
N ILE A 308 -13.49 -1.64 -31.84
CA ILE A 308 -13.17 -0.22 -31.99
C ILE A 308 -12.30 -0.09 -33.24
N PRO A 309 -12.74 0.59 -34.31
CA PRO A 309 -11.91 0.75 -35.50
C PRO A 309 -10.71 1.64 -35.14
N ILE A 310 -9.50 1.10 -35.28
CA ILE A 310 -8.27 1.87 -35.20
C ILE A 310 -8.16 2.65 -36.52
N PRO A 311 -8.14 4.00 -36.53
CA PRO A 311 -7.93 4.74 -37.76
C PRO A 311 -6.51 4.47 -38.28
N ASP A 312 -6.39 4.17 -39.57
CA ASP A 312 -5.08 3.98 -40.20
C ASP A 312 -4.22 5.24 -40.05
N PRO A 313 -2.91 5.09 -39.77
CA PRO A 313 -2.01 6.23 -39.65
C PRO A 313 -1.89 6.91 -41.02
N SER A 314 -2.22 8.20 -41.05
CA SER A 314 -2.03 9.09 -42.21
C SER A 314 -0.56 9.35 -42.48
#